data_AF-A0A5J4SEF4-F1
#
_entry.id   AF-A0A5J4SEF4-F1
#
_cell.length_a   1.000
_cell.length_b   1.000
_cell.length_c   1.000
_cell.angle_alpha   90.00
_cell.angle_beta   90.00
_cell.angle_gamma   90.00
#
_symmetry.space_group_name_H-M   'P 1'
#
loop_
_entity.id
_entity.type
_entity.pdbx_description
1 polymer ?
#
loop_
_entity_poly.entity_id
_entity_poly.type
_entity_poly.pdbx_seq_one_letter_code
_entity_poly.pdbx_strand_id
1 'polypeptide(L)'
;MDKRIVTFIIMICFIFLSISCSSDGGYPYYSYDDPTIYSTSDKVMPTEVILFISPYIEHDGQKKYIVADNLCNLSLKVNKKSWQPTDSYVMDTLHLNGKETIGMYRVTNQKLSYPFAVDIKVVTGELTTAGQYVELLNNYLSLQPGSYICRVESFDIKTAAGTLEKIYTPALICPLDVNENYASVNLGSFEVLIE
;
A
#
# COMPACT_ATOMS: atom_id res chain seq x y z
N MET A 1 63.91 -0.34 -0.40
CA MET A 1 62.56 -0.04 0.12
C MET A 1 62.35 -0.89 1.36
N ASP A 2 62.20 -0.26 2.52
CA ASP A 2 62.18 -0.95 3.80
C ASP A 2 60.97 -1.89 3.90
N LYS A 3 61.22 -3.17 4.21
CA LYS A 3 60.16 -4.18 4.27
C LYS A 3 59.03 -3.77 5.22
N ARG A 4 59.35 -3.01 6.27
CA ARG A 4 58.40 -2.45 7.26
C ARG A 4 57.45 -1.42 6.66
N ILE A 5 57.91 -0.61 5.70
CA ILE A 5 57.09 0.40 5.01
C ILE A 5 56.11 -0.30 4.06
N VAL A 6 56.55 -1.36 3.37
CA VAL A 6 55.70 -2.14 2.48
C VAL A 6 54.61 -2.88 3.27
N THR A 7 54.92 -3.43 4.46
CA THR A 7 53.90 -4.07 5.31
C THR A 7 52.87 -3.07 5.83
N PHE A 8 53.30 -1.85 6.15
CA PHE A 8 52.40 -0.80 6.66
C PHE A 8 51.43 -0.28 5.60
N ILE A 9 51.89 -0.15 4.34
CA ILE A 9 51.04 0.26 3.21
C ILE A 9 50.01 -0.84 2.87
N ILE A 10 50.41 -2.11 2.90
CA ILE A 10 49.49 -3.24 2.64
C ILE A 10 48.43 -3.34 3.75
N MET A 11 48.79 -3.09 5.01
CA MET A 11 47.85 -3.11 6.14
C MET A 11 46.84 -1.96 6.06
N ILE A 12 47.26 -0.77 5.63
CA ILE A 12 46.36 0.39 5.42
C ILE A 12 45.41 0.14 4.24
N CYS A 13 45.88 -0.46 3.13
CA CYS A 13 45.01 -0.83 2.02
C CYS A 13 43.93 -1.86 2.39
N PHE A 14 44.17 -2.75 3.35
CA PHE A 14 43.16 -3.70 3.83
C PHE A 14 42.10 -3.06 4.73
N ILE A 15 42.42 -1.99 5.45
CA ILE A 15 41.47 -1.29 6.33
C ILE A 15 40.47 -0.44 5.53
N PHE A 16 40.87 0.06 4.36
CA PHE A 16 39.98 0.81 3.45
C PHE A 16 39.04 -0.08 2.61
N LEU A 17 39.26 -1.39 2.55
CA LEU A 17 38.39 -2.34 1.83
C LEU A 17 37.18 -2.81 2.66
N SER A 18 37.13 -2.48 3.96
CA SER A 18 36.04 -2.87 4.87
C SER A 18 35.03 -1.76 5.16
N ILE A 19 35.12 -0.61 4.50
CA ILE A 19 34.01 0.36 4.46
C ILE A 19 33.01 -0.16 3.42
N SER A 20 32.25 -1.18 3.80
CA SER A 20 30.98 -1.47 3.15
C SER A 20 30.11 -0.24 3.33
N CYS A 21 29.89 0.48 2.24
CA CYS A 21 28.83 1.47 2.17
C CYS A 21 27.53 0.67 2.29
N SER A 22 26.95 0.61 3.49
CA SER A 22 25.57 0.18 3.65
C SER A 22 24.74 1.20 2.89
N SER A 23 24.38 0.89 1.65
CA SER A 23 23.29 1.59 1.00
C SER A 23 22.08 1.34 1.89
N ASP A 24 21.68 2.37 2.62
CA ASP A 24 20.35 2.47 3.21
C ASP A 24 19.36 2.56 2.03
N GLY A 25 19.15 1.40 1.43
CA GLY A 25 18.35 1.19 0.24
C GLY A 25 16.92 1.04 0.68
N GLY A 26 16.30 2.16 1.06
CA GLY A 26 14.86 2.31 1.23
C GLY A 26 14.10 2.22 -0.10
N TYR A 27 14.38 1.18 -0.88
CA TYR A 27 13.57 0.74 -2.00
C TYR A 27 13.16 -0.71 -1.70
N PRO A 28 11.88 -1.09 -1.88
CA PRO A 28 11.48 -2.47 -1.71
C PRO A 28 12.32 -3.33 -2.65
N TYR A 29 13.21 -4.13 -2.07
CA TYR A 29 13.95 -5.14 -2.80
C TYR A 29 12.90 -6.16 -3.23
N TYR A 30 12.55 -6.15 -4.52
CA TYR A 30 11.74 -7.21 -5.11
C TYR A 30 12.53 -8.51 -4.98
N SER A 31 12.25 -9.31 -3.96
CA SER A 31 12.67 -10.70 -3.89
C SER A 31 11.88 -11.42 -4.97
N TYR A 32 12.60 -11.83 -6.03
CA TYR A 32 12.11 -12.73 -7.07
C TYR A 32 12.09 -14.20 -6.58
N ASP A 33 11.98 -14.44 -5.27
CA ASP A 33 11.90 -15.80 -4.71
C ASP A 33 10.46 -16.34 -4.69
N ASP A 34 9.49 -15.61 -5.25
CA ASP A 34 8.16 -16.16 -5.54
C ASP A 34 8.28 -17.02 -6.83
N PRO A 35 7.78 -18.27 -6.86
CA PRO A 35 8.02 -19.20 -7.95
C PRO A 35 7.33 -18.67 -9.21
N THR A 36 8.07 -17.89 -9.98
CA THR A 36 7.58 -17.24 -11.18
C THR A 36 7.43 -18.33 -12.23
N ILE A 37 6.21 -18.82 -12.42
CA ILE A 37 5.87 -19.56 -13.63
C ILE A 37 5.95 -18.55 -14.76
N TYR A 38 7.06 -18.57 -15.50
CA TYR A 38 7.28 -17.74 -16.66
C TYR A 38 6.15 -17.93 -17.67
N SER A 39 5.26 -16.95 -17.78
CA SER A 39 4.44 -16.79 -18.98
C SER A 39 5.39 -16.38 -20.10
N THR A 40 5.44 -17.15 -21.19
CA THR A 40 6.19 -16.84 -22.42
C THR A 40 5.63 -15.63 -23.20
N SER A 41 4.89 -14.74 -22.53
CA SER A 41 4.36 -13.51 -23.09
C SER A 41 5.14 -12.34 -22.51
N ASP A 42 5.63 -11.42 -23.34
CA ASP A 42 6.25 -10.14 -22.94
C ASP A 42 5.28 -9.16 -22.24
N LYS A 43 4.27 -9.69 -21.53
CA LYS A 43 3.20 -8.93 -20.90
C LYS A 43 3.52 -8.66 -19.44
N VAL A 44 3.61 -7.39 -19.07
CA VAL A 44 3.67 -6.98 -17.67
C VAL A 44 2.30 -7.15 -17.05
N MET A 45 2.22 -7.94 -15.98
CA MET A 45 0.99 -8.17 -15.22
C MET A 45 0.85 -7.12 -14.12
N PRO A 46 -0.37 -6.65 -13.84
CA PRO A 46 -0.60 -5.78 -12.69
C PRO A 46 -0.32 -6.57 -11.40
N THR A 47 0.40 -5.94 -10.48
CA THR A 47 0.73 -6.47 -9.16
C THR A 47 0.06 -5.71 -8.03
N GLU A 48 -0.36 -4.46 -8.28
CA GLU A 48 -0.95 -3.58 -7.27
C GLU A 48 -2.11 -2.73 -7.80
N VAL A 49 -3.00 -2.34 -6.88
CA VAL A 49 -4.01 -1.30 -7.08
C VAL A 49 -3.69 -0.10 -6.19
N ILE A 50 -3.60 1.07 -6.81
CA ILE A 50 -3.33 2.33 -6.12
C ILE A 50 -4.64 3.08 -5.92
N LEU A 51 -4.92 3.52 -4.69
CA LEU A 51 -6.04 4.40 -4.39
C LEU A 51 -5.70 5.43 -3.31
N PHE A 52 -6.48 6.49 -3.25
CA PHE A 52 -6.36 7.54 -2.23
C PHE A 52 -7.69 7.72 -1.52
N ILE A 53 -7.68 7.74 -0.19
CA ILE A 53 -8.88 8.00 0.61
C ILE A 53 -8.71 9.31 1.38
N SER A 54 -9.70 10.18 1.30
CA SER A 54 -9.80 11.45 2.01
C SER A 54 -10.99 11.41 2.96
N PRO A 55 -10.80 10.87 4.18
CA PRO A 55 -11.85 10.86 5.19
C PRO A 55 -12.15 12.29 5.68
N TYR A 56 -13.43 12.62 5.83
CA TYR A 56 -13.87 13.91 6.36
C TYR A 56 -15.14 13.76 7.20
N ILE A 57 -15.34 14.70 8.12
CA ILE A 57 -16.61 14.96 8.80
C ILE A 57 -17.20 16.28 8.30
N GLU A 58 -18.50 16.45 8.42
CA GLU A 58 -19.14 17.75 8.24
C GLU A 58 -19.27 18.48 9.58
N HIS A 59 -18.75 19.71 9.64
CA HIS A 59 -18.89 20.58 10.80
C HIS A 59 -19.16 22.01 10.33
N ASP A 60 -20.19 22.65 10.87
CA ASP A 60 -20.63 24.00 10.49
C ASP A 60 -20.84 24.17 8.97
N GLY A 61 -21.36 23.13 8.30
CA GLY A 61 -21.59 23.13 6.85
C GLY A 61 -20.32 23.08 6.01
N GLN A 62 -19.16 22.78 6.61
CA GLN A 62 -17.88 22.65 5.92
C GLN A 62 -17.28 21.25 6.13
N LYS A 63 -16.58 20.76 5.10
CA LYS A 63 -15.80 19.52 5.20
C LYS A 63 -14.56 19.76 6.04
N LYS A 64 -14.37 18.93 7.07
CA LYS A 64 -13.17 18.89 7.90
C LYS A 64 -12.50 17.54 7.71
N TYR A 65 -11.31 17.54 7.11
CA TYR A 65 -10.59 16.31 6.78
C TYR A 65 -9.87 15.75 8.01
N ILE A 66 -9.92 14.43 8.18
CA ILE A 66 -9.33 13.76 9.34
C ILE A 66 -7.81 13.76 9.23
N VAL A 67 -7.16 14.12 10.33
CA VAL A 67 -5.72 14.07 10.55
C VAL A 67 -5.38 12.79 11.33
N ALA A 68 -4.78 11.83 10.65
CA ALA A 68 -4.33 10.54 11.18
C ALA A 68 -2.89 10.27 10.73
N ASP A 69 -2.17 9.39 11.42
CA ASP A 69 -0.84 8.93 11.00
C ASP A 69 -0.95 8.11 9.71
N ASN A 70 -1.93 7.22 9.65
CA ASN A 70 -2.28 6.37 8.53
C ASN A 70 -3.73 5.88 8.69
N LEU A 71 -4.25 5.28 7.63
CA LEU A 71 -5.48 4.48 7.63
C LEU A 71 -5.08 3.00 7.60
N CYS A 72 -5.74 2.16 8.39
CA CYS A 72 -5.37 0.76 8.53
C CYS A 72 -6.46 -0.17 7.97
N ASN A 73 -6.11 -1.45 7.76
CA ASN A 73 -7.05 -2.53 7.50
C ASN A 73 -8.07 -2.24 6.37
N LEU A 74 -7.61 -1.65 5.26
CA LEU A 74 -8.46 -1.41 4.10
C LEU A 74 -9.02 -2.74 3.57
N SER A 75 -10.34 -2.90 3.63
CA SER A 75 -11.04 -4.06 3.09
C SER A 75 -11.53 -3.74 1.68
N LEU A 76 -11.01 -4.46 0.70
CA LEU A 76 -11.31 -4.25 -0.71
C LEU A 76 -11.80 -5.56 -1.35
N LYS A 77 -12.84 -5.45 -2.18
CA LYS A 77 -13.37 -6.55 -2.99
C LYS A 77 -13.34 -6.21 -4.46
N VAL A 78 -12.73 -7.06 -5.26
CA VAL A 78 -12.80 -7.00 -6.72
C VAL A 78 -13.53 -8.25 -7.21
N ASN A 79 -14.58 -8.06 -8.01
CA ASN A 79 -15.41 -9.16 -8.52
C ASN A 79 -15.88 -10.14 -7.42
N LYS A 80 -16.33 -9.60 -6.28
CA LYS A 80 -16.79 -10.35 -5.08
C LYS A 80 -15.70 -11.13 -4.32
N LYS A 81 -14.44 -11.09 -4.73
CA LYS A 81 -13.32 -11.70 -4.01
C LYS A 81 -12.67 -10.68 -3.09
N SER A 82 -12.53 -11.02 -1.81
CA SER A 82 -11.82 -10.18 -0.84
C SER A 82 -10.31 -10.27 -1.06
N TRP A 83 -9.66 -9.13 -1.02
CA TRP A 83 -8.20 -9.04 -1.03
C TRP A 83 -7.66 -8.92 0.39
N GLN A 84 -6.36 -9.14 0.55
CA GLN A 84 -5.69 -8.96 1.83
C GLN A 84 -5.86 -7.52 2.34
N PRO A 85 -6.22 -7.33 3.63
CA PRO A 85 -6.24 -6.00 4.23
C PRO A 85 -4.89 -5.31 4.07
N THR A 86 -4.93 -4.02 3.75
CA THR A 86 -3.72 -3.22 3.49
C THR A 86 -3.81 -1.89 4.25
N ASP A 87 -2.68 -1.43 4.75
CA ASP A 87 -2.56 -0.13 5.40
C ASP A 87 -2.13 0.95 4.39
N SER A 88 -2.55 2.19 4.64
CA SER A 88 -2.05 3.33 3.87
C SER A 88 -0.59 3.60 4.25
N TYR A 89 0.12 4.31 3.38
CA TYR A 89 1.41 4.88 3.78
C TYR A 89 1.23 5.83 4.97
N VAL A 90 2.28 5.89 5.80
CA VAL A 90 2.35 6.82 6.92
C VAL A 90 2.56 8.24 6.38
N MET A 91 1.74 9.18 6.87
CA MET A 91 1.87 10.61 6.55
C MET A 91 2.46 11.37 7.72
N ASP A 92 3.47 12.20 7.46
CA ASP A 92 3.92 13.18 8.45
C ASP A 92 2.92 14.34 8.53
N THR A 93 2.15 14.37 9.63
CA THR A 93 1.15 15.41 9.90
C THR A 93 1.62 16.43 10.95
N LEU A 94 2.88 16.38 11.40
CA LEU A 94 3.40 17.22 12.49
C LEU A 94 3.32 18.72 12.14
N HIS A 95 3.71 19.08 10.93
CA HIS A 95 3.78 20.47 10.46
C HIS A 95 2.51 20.95 9.76
N LEU A 96 1.43 20.16 9.81
CA LEU A 96 0.16 20.56 9.22
C LEU A 96 -0.44 21.75 9.99
N ASN A 97 -0.80 22.81 9.28
CA ASN A 97 -1.43 23.99 9.88
C ASN A 97 -2.96 23.81 10.04
N GLY A 98 -3.56 24.60 10.92
CA GLY A 98 -5.02 24.64 11.08
C GLY A 98 -5.63 23.34 11.62
N LYS A 99 -4.88 22.61 12.45
CA LYS A 99 -5.38 21.41 13.13
C LYS A 99 -6.28 21.81 14.29
N GLU A 100 -7.49 21.27 14.31
CA GLU A 100 -8.43 21.41 15.41
C GLU A 100 -8.93 20.03 15.87
N THR A 101 -9.65 19.99 16.99
CA THR A 101 -10.25 18.74 17.52
C THR A 101 -11.75 18.90 17.55
N ILE A 102 -12.47 17.97 16.93
CA ILE A 102 -13.93 17.93 16.88
C ILE A 102 -14.36 16.53 17.31
N GLY A 103 -15.04 16.44 18.47
CA GLY A 103 -15.34 15.16 19.09
C GLY A 103 -14.07 14.38 19.39
N MET A 104 -13.96 13.16 18.86
CA MET A 104 -12.78 12.29 19.01
C MET A 104 -11.75 12.44 17.88
N TYR A 105 -12.04 13.27 16.87
CA TYR A 105 -11.23 13.41 15.69
C TYR A 105 -10.35 14.66 15.74
N ARG A 106 -9.11 14.51 15.28
CA ARG A 106 -8.27 15.64 14.90
C ARG A 106 -8.52 15.95 13.42
N VAL A 107 -8.77 17.20 13.07
CA VAL A 107 -9.19 17.58 11.72
C VAL A 107 -8.50 18.83 11.21
N THR A 108 -8.59 19.08 9.90
CA THR A 108 -8.09 20.29 9.23
C THR A 108 -9.01 20.70 8.07
N ASN A 109 -8.91 21.96 7.64
CA ASN A 109 -9.56 22.44 6.41
C ASN A 109 -8.80 22.02 5.15
N GLN A 110 -7.54 21.60 5.27
CA GLN A 110 -6.74 21.14 4.14
C GLN A 110 -7.11 19.70 3.77
N LYS A 111 -7.40 19.45 2.50
CA LYS A 111 -7.65 18.08 2.01
C LYS A 111 -6.43 17.19 2.27
N LEU A 112 -6.65 16.12 3.02
CA LEU A 112 -5.67 15.06 3.25
C LEU A 112 -6.10 13.81 2.49
N SER A 113 -5.15 13.18 1.80
CA SER A 113 -5.38 12.00 0.97
C SER A 113 -4.38 10.93 1.39
N TYR A 114 -4.87 9.83 1.95
CA TYR A 114 -4.07 8.71 2.40
C TYR A 114 -3.90 7.72 1.24
N PRO A 115 -2.67 7.54 0.72
CA PRO A 115 -2.42 6.62 -0.40
C PRO A 115 -2.32 5.17 0.09
N PHE A 116 -2.88 4.26 -0.70
CA PHE A 116 -2.75 2.82 -0.56
C PHE A 116 -2.12 2.24 -1.82
N ALA A 117 -1.22 1.27 -1.64
CA ALA A 117 -0.75 0.36 -2.67
C ALA A 117 -1.19 -1.05 -2.26
N VAL A 118 -2.31 -1.49 -2.81
CA VAL A 118 -2.95 -2.76 -2.43
C VAL A 118 -2.40 -3.86 -3.33
N ASP A 119 -1.62 -4.76 -2.74
CA ASP A 119 -1.15 -5.96 -3.42
C ASP A 119 -2.33 -6.78 -3.95
N ILE A 120 -2.25 -7.24 -5.19
CA ILE A 120 -3.21 -8.17 -5.79
C ILE A 120 -2.93 -9.57 -5.24
N LYS A 121 -3.20 -9.76 -3.95
CA LYS A 121 -3.04 -11.02 -3.21
C LYS A 121 -4.38 -11.41 -2.61
N VAL A 122 -4.95 -12.51 -3.12
CA VAL A 122 -6.15 -13.13 -2.54
C VAL A 122 -5.76 -13.81 -1.23
N VAL A 123 -6.63 -13.76 -0.21
CA VAL A 123 -6.40 -14.41 1.08
C VAL A 123 -6.20 -15.92 0.88
N THR A 124 -4.99 -16.42 1.14
CA THR A 124 -4.54 -17.80 0.84
C THR A 124 -4.88 -18.84 1.92
N GLY A 125 -5.66 -18.48 2.94
CA GLY A 125 -5.84 -19.27 4.16
C GLY A 125 -6.68 -20.56 4.08
N GLU A 126 -7.24 -20.93 2.92
CA GLU A 126 -8.25 -22.02 2.84
C GLU A 126 -7.99 -23.07 1.73
N LEU A 127 -6.78 -23.16 1.20
CA LEU A 127 -6.48 -24.03 0.06
C LEU A 127 -6.06 -25.43 0.53
N THR A 128 -7.00 -26.38 0.53
CA THR A 128 -6.78 -27.78 0.97
C THR A 128 -6.86 -28.80 -0.17
N THR A 129 -7.29 -28.39 -1.37
CA THR A 129 -7.50 -29.27 -2.52
C THR A 129 -6.78 -28.78 -3.78
N ALA A 130 -6.39 -29.70 -4.67
CA ALA A 130 -5.77 -29.35 -5.95
C ALA A 130 -6.65 -28.43 -6.82
N GLY A 131 -7.99 -28.55 -6.72
CA GLY A 131 -8.91 -27.63 -7.39
C GLY A 131 -8.85 -26.20 -6.86
N GLN A 132 -8.63 -26.02 -5.55
CA GLN A 132 -8.43 -24.71 -4.93
C GLN A 132 -7.07 -24.10 -5.29
N TYR A 133 -6.03 -24.92 -5.49
CA TYR A 133 -4.75 -24.44 -6.05
C TYR A 133 -4.88 -24.03 -7.52
N VAL A 134 -5.71 -24.73 -8.31
CA VAL A 134 -6.04 -24.31 -9.69
C VAL A 134 -6.86 -23.01 -9.69
N GLU A 135 -7.78 -22.83 -8.73
CA GLU A 135 -8.51 -21.59 -8.56
C GLU A 135 -7.59 -20.45 -8.07
N LEU A 136 -6.64 -20.73 -7.17
CA LEU A 136 -5.59 -19.78 -6.79
C LEU A 136 -4.74 -19.42 -8.00
N LEU A 137 -4.28 -20.38 -8.80
CA LEU A 137 -3.50 -20.13 -10.01
C LEU A 137 -4.32 -19.32 -11.01
N ASN A 138 -5.61 -19.61 -11.20
CA ASN A 138 -6.50 -18.80 -12.05
C ASN A 138 -6.77 -17.39 -11.48
N ASN A 139 -6.73 -17.22 -10.15
CA ASN A 139 -6.89 -15.92 -9.48
C ASN A 139 -5.58 -15.11 -9.41
N TYR A 140 -4.43 -15.81 -9.33
CA TYR A 140 -3.07 -15.26 -9.33
C TYR A 140 -2.62 -14.93 -10.77
N LEU A 141 -3.13 -15.68 -11.75
CA LEU A 141 -3.07 -15.37 -13.19
C LEU A 141 -4.11 -14.30 -13.55
N SER A 142 -3.83 -13.13 -13.00
CA SER A 142 -4.20 -11.81 -13.47
C SER A 142 -5.68 -11.44 -13.36
N LEU A 143 -5.92 -10.33 -12.67
CA LEU A 143 -6.70 -9.26 -13.29
C LEU A 143 -6.20 -9.12 -14.75
N GLN A 144 -6.84 -9.84 -15.66
CA GLN A 144 -6.54 -9.73 -17.08
C GLN A 144 -6.92 -8.31 -17.51
N PRO A 145 -6.31 -7.79 -18.56
CA PRO A 145 -6.75 -6.54 -19.15
C PRO A 145 -8.27 -6.56 -19.38
N GLY A 146 -8.98 -5.58 -18.83
CA GLY A 146 -10.44 -5.59 -18.78
C GLY A 146 -11.01 -4.70 -17.68
N SER A 147 -12.34 -4.58 -17.67
CA SER A 147 -13.08 -3.73 -16.72
C SER A 147 -13.70 -4.58 -15.62
N TYR A 148 -13.47 -4.16 -14.38
CA TYR A 148 -13.93 -4.84 -13.17
C TYR A 148 -14.70 -3.87 -12.28
N ILE A 149 -15.41 -4.42 -11.30
CA ILE A 149 -16.04 -3.67 -10.23
C ILE A 149 -15.24 -3.87 -8.96
N CYS A 150 -14.73 -2.78 -8.41
CA CYS A 150 -14.09 -2.68 -7.12
C CYS A 150 -15.06 -2.10 -6.09
N ARG A 151 -15.06 -2.67 -4.88
CA ARG A 151 -15.79 -2.17 -3.73
C ARG A 151 -14.80 -1.98 -2.59
N VAL A 152 -14.72 -0.75 -2.08
CA VAL A 152 -14.05 -0.47 -0.81
C VAL A 152 -15.09 -0.68 0.28
N GLU A 153 -14.89 -1.65 1.17
CA GLU A 153 -15.89 -2.03 2.17
C GLU A 153 -15.71 -1.33 3.50
N SER A 154 -14.46 -1.18 3.94
CA SER A 154 -14.13 -0.52 5.20
C SER A 154 -12.66 -0.15 5.27
N PHE A 155 -12.32 0.72 6.21
CA PHE A 155 -10.96 0.97 6.68
C PHE A 155 -11.03 1.42 8.14
N ASP A 156 -9.92 1.32 8.86
CA ASP A 156 -9.81 1.77 10.24
C ASP A 156 -9.06 3.11 10.28
N ILE A 157 -9.52 4.01 11.15
CA ILE A 157 -8.83 5.26 11.48
C ILE A 157 -8.18 5.10 12.84
N LYS A 158 -6.88 5.39 12.92
CA LYS A 158 -6.21 5.57 14.20
C LYS A 158 -6.53 6.96 14.75
N THR A 159 -7.41 6.99 15.75
CA THR A 159 -7.85 8.24 16.39
C THR A 159 -6.73 8.89 17.20
N ALA A 160 -6.93 10.16 17.62
CA ALA A 160 -5.97 10.88 18.45
C ALA A 160 -5.68 10.20 19.80
N ALA A 161 -6.62 9.39 20.30
CA ALA A 161 -6.45 8.59 21.52
C ALA A 161 -5.69 7.27 21.28
N GLY A 162 -5.34 6.95 20.03
CA GLY A 162 -4.69 5.71 19.63
C GLY A 162 -5.66 4.54 19.41
N THR A 163 -6.96 4.75 19.59
CA THR A 163 -7.99 3.74 19.31
C THR A 163 -8.22 3.61 17.81
N LEU A 164 -8.33 2.37 17.31
CA LEU A 164 -8.75 2.10 15.93
C LEU A 164 -10.28 2.11 15.85
N GLU A 165 -10.82 2.96 14.99
CA GLU A 165 -12.26 3.04 14.70
C GLU A 165 -12.52 2.59 13.27
N LYS A 166 -13.40 1.60 13.11
CA LYS A 166 -13.72 1.01 11.80
C LYS A 166 -14.81 1.81 11.10
N ILE A 167 -14.49 2.33 9.92
CA ILE A 167 -15.39 3.06 9.03
C ILE A 167 -15.88 2.13 7.93
N TYR A 168 -17.20 2.02 7.77
CA TYR A 168 -17.82 1.22 6.71
C TYR A 168 -18.20 2.09 5.52
N THR A 169 -17.88 1.64 4.31
CA THR A 169 -18.14 2.38 3.06
C THR A 169 -18.97 1.56 2.07
N PRO A 170 -20.18 1.09 2.44
CA PRO A 170 -20.95 0.16 1.61
C PRO A 170 -21.32 0.71 0.23
N ALA A 171 -21.35 2.04 0.08
CA ALA A 171 -21.67 2.75 -1.16
C ALA A 171 -20.46 3.05 -2.06
N LEU A 172 -19.22 2.78 -1.62
CA LEU A 172 -18.02 3.10 -2.39
C LEU A 172 -17.71 1.98 -3.40
N ILE A 173 -18.40 2.04 -4.53
CA ILE A 173 -18.28 1.12 -5.66
C ILE A 173 -17.69 1.89 -6.84
N CYS A 174 -16.61 1.38 -7.42
CA CYS A 174 -15.85 2.05 -8.47
C CYS A 174 -15.49 1.08 -9.60
N PRO A 175 -15.48 1.55 -10.86
CA PRO A 175 -14.90 0.78 -11.96
C PRO A 175 -13.39 0.67 -11.75
N LEU A 176 -12.83 -0.49 -12.07
CA LEU A 176 -11.40 -0.77 -12.07
C LEU A 176 -11.02 -1.25 -13.46
N ASP A 177 -10.33 -0.40 -14.22
CA ASP A 177 -9.87 -0.71 -15.57
C ASP A 177 -8.43 -1.17 -15.55
N VAL A 178 -8.20 -2.41 -15.95
CA VAL A 178 -6.88 -3.03 -16.01
C VAL A 178 -6.38 -2.94 -17.44
N ASN A 179 -5.24 -2.29 -17.62
CA ASN A 179 -4.62 -2.12 -18.93
C ASN A 179 -3.50 -3.14 -19.15
N GLU A 180 -3.27 -3.51 -20.42
CA GLU A 180 -2.11 -4.32 -20.80
C GLU A 180 -0.80 -3.62 -20.49
N ASN A 181 0.18 -4.39 -20.00
CA ASN A 181 1.56 -3.96 -19.79
C ASN A 181 1.76 -2.87 -18.70
N TYR A 182 0.88 -2.83 -17.70
CA TYR A 182 1.03 -1.96 -16.53
C TYR A 182 1.14 -2.80 -15.25
N ALA A 183 2.13 -2.49 -14.42
CA ALA A 183 2.33 -3.14 -13.12
C ALA A 183 1.36 -2.63 -12.03
N SER A 184 0.82 -1.42 -12.21
CA SER A 184 -0.06 -0.78 -11.23
C SER A 184 -1.38 -0.34 -11.88
N VAL A 185 -2.49 -0.56 -11.19
CA VAL A 185 -3.81 -0.06 -11.61
C VAL A 185 -4.24 1.08 -10.70
N ASN A 186 -4.53 2.25 -11.26
CA ASN A 186 -4.97 3.40 -10.47
C ASN A 186 -6.50 3.43 -10.36
N LEU A 187 -7.02 3.28 -9.15
CA LEU A 187 -8.45 3.34 -8.85
C LEU A 187 -8.94 4.79 -8.63
N GLY A 188 -8.02 5.71 -8.33
CA GLY A 188 -8.31 7.13 -8.16
C GLY A 188 -8.39 7.58 -6.70
N SER A 189 -9.07 8.70 -6.48
CA SER A 189 -9.17 9.38 -5.18
C SER A 189 -10.61 9.53 -4.73
N PHE A 190 -10.88 9.22 -3.47
CA PHE A 190 -12.22 9.15 -2.92
C PHE A 190 -12.34 9.97 -1.64
N GLU A 191 -13.35 10.83 -1.56
CA GLU A 191 -13.72 11.49 -0.31
C GLU A 191 -14.78 10.67 0.41
N VAL A 192 -14.54 10.36 1.69
CA VAL A 192 -15.41 9.50 2.49
C VAL A 192 -15.93 10.32 3.67
N LEU A 193 -17.25 10.49 3.73
CA LEU A 193 -17.92 11.08 4.90
C LEU A 193 -17.90 10.07 6.05
N ILE A 194 -17.54 10.53 7.24
CA ILE A 194 -17.67 9.82 8.50
C ILE A 194 -18.85 10.45 9.24
N GLU A 195 -19.80 9.60 9.63
CA GLU A 195 -21.01 9.97 10.38
C GLU A 195 -20.79 9.94 11.89
#